data_AF-A0A954GUU3-F1
#
_entry.id   AF-A0A954GUU3-F1
#
_cell.length_a   1.000
_cell.length_b   1.000
_cell.length_c   1.000
_cell.angle_alpha   90.00
_cell.angle_beta   90.00
_cell.angle_gamma   90.00
#
_symmetry.space_group_name_H-M   'P 1'
#
loop_
_entity.id
_entity.type
_entity.pdbx_description
1 polymer ?
#
loop_
_entity_poly.entity_id
_entity_poly.type
_entity_poly.pdbx_seq_one_letter_code
_entity_poly.pdbx_strand_id
1 'polypeptide(L)' 'DYIRVLRLLEKFSLTQLAAAVEYALDMDVIDVDSIRSIVAHRSDAPVKLFSLDGRPHLAHVRVETTDVSAYRALLQGVTP' A
#
# COMPACT_ATOMS: atom_id res chain seq x y z
N ASP A 1 1.94 21.76 -14.68
CA ASP A 1 1.57 20.77 -13.64
C ASP A 1 0.35 21.10 -12.79
N TYR A 2 0.00 22.38 -12.55
CA TYR A 2 -1.11 22.76 -11.67
C TYR A 2 -2.44 22.01 -11.90
N ILE A 3 -2.95 21.95 -13.13
CA ILE A 3 -4.19 21.22 -13.45
C ILE A 3 -4.07 19.73 -13.11
N ARG A 4 -2.90 19.12 -13.34
CA ARG A 4 -2.66 17.70 -13.03
C ARG A 4 -2.66 17.45 -11.52
N VAL A 5 -2.17 18.40 -10.71
CA VAL A 5 -2.28 18.35 -9.24
C VAL A 5 -3.74 18.42 -8.83
N LEU A 6 -4.53 19.34 -9.40
CA LEU A 6 -5.96 19.44 -9.09
C LEU A 6 -6.74 18.16 -9.44
N ARG A 7 -6.36 17.44 -10.50
CA ARG A 7 -6.98 16.15 -10.84
C ARG A 7 -6.70 15.05 -9.82
N LEU A 8 -5.73 15.20 -8.92
CA LEU A 8 -5.54 14.26 -7.80
C LEU A 8 -6.72 14.30 -6.82
N LEU A 9 -7.49 15.40 -6.78
CA LEU A 9 -8.73 15.49 -5.99
C LEU A 9 -9.81 14.51 -6.45
N GLU A 10 -9.70 13.94 -7.66
CA GLU A 10 -10.60 12.87 -8.13
C GLU A 10 -10.43 11.58 -7.29
N LYS A 11 -9.30 11.42 -6.58
CA LYS A 11 -8.96 10.20 -5.80
C LYS A 11 -8.65 10.46 -4.34
N PHE A 12 -8.20 11.65 -3.98
CA PHE A 12 -7.76 12.01 -2.64
C PHE A 12 -8.56 13.19 -2.11
N SER A 13 -8.77 13.25 -0.80
CA SER A 13 -9.41 14.40 -0.18
C SER A 13 -8.54 15.67 -0.29
N LEU A 14 -9.17 16.84 -0.24
CA LEU A 14 -8.45 18.12 -0.26
C LEU A 14 -7.43 18.23 0.87
N THR A 15 -7.78 17.74 2.07
CA THR A 15 -6.89 17.75 3.23
C THR A 15 -5.65 16.88 3.00
N GLN A 16 -5.81 15.68 2.44
CA GLN A 16 -4.70 14.80 2.08
C GLN A 16 -3.80 15.44 1.02
N LEU A 17 -4.40 16.02 -0.01
CA LEU A 17 -3.64 16.65 -1.10
C LEU A 17 -2.88 17.89 -0.60
N ALA A 18 -3.50 18.75 0.22
CA ALA A 18 -2.84 19.92 0.80
C ALA A 18 -1.62 19.52 1.64
N ALA A 19 -1.77 18.54 2.54
CA ALA A 19 -0.66 18.04 3.36
C ALA A 19 0.46 17.41 2.51
N ALA A 20 0.13 16.80 1.36
CA ALA A 20 1.11 16.24 0.45
C ALA A 20 1.85 17.33 -0.33
N VAL A 21 1.17 18.41 -0.74
CA VAL A 21 1.78 19.56 -1.41
C VAL A 21 2.72 20.31 -0.47
N GLU A 22 2.30 20.59 0.77
CA GLU A 22 3.17 21.22 1.78
C GLU A 22 4.45 20.40 2.00
N TYR A 23 4.32 19.09 2.15
CA TYR A 23 5.47 18.21 2.33
C TYR A 23 6.39 18.15 1.10
N ALA A 24 5.82 18.19 -0.11
CA ALA A 24 6.62 18.24 -1.34
C ALA A 24 7.41 19.55 -1.43
N LEU A 25 6.81 20.67 -1.05
CA LEU A 25 7.47 21.98 -1.00
C LEU A 25 8.61 22.01 0.04
N ASP A 26 8.42 21.37 1.20
CA ASP A 26 9.50 21.23 2.20
C ASP A 26 10.71 20.44 1.66
N MET A 27 10.48 19.58 0.66
CA MET A 27 11.52 18.80 -0.03
C MET A 27 12.04 19.47 -1.31
N ASP A 28 11.55 20.68 -1.64
CA ASP A 28 11.83 21.40 -2.89
C ASP A 28 11.42 20.63 -4.15
N VAL A 29 10.35 19.83 -4.05
CA VAL A 29 9.79 19.00 -5.12
C VAL A 29 8.41 19.52 -5.53
N ILE A 30 8.22 19.75 -6.83
CA ILE A 30 6.99 20.36 -7.37
C ILE A 30 6.30 19.55 -8.46
N ASP A 31 6.82 18.37 -8.82
CA ASP A 31 6.22 17.53 -9.84
C ASP A 31 5.02 16.73 -9.32
N VAL A 32 4.09 16.44 -10.22
CA VAL A 32 2.82 15.76 -9.92
C VAL A 32 3.02 14.32 -9.45
N ASP A 33 4.02 13.63 -9.97
CA ASP A 33 4.21 12.20 -9.68
C ASP A 33 4.79 12.02 -8.28
N SER A 34 5.65 12.94 -7.83
CA SER A 34 6.12 13.03 -6.46
C SER A 34 4.98 13.37 -5.49
N ILE A 35 4.15 14.38 -5.78
CA ILE A 35 2.98 14.71 -4.94
C ILE A 35 2.02 13.52 -4.87
N ARG A 36 1.79 12.82 -5.99
CA ARG A 36 0.98 11.59 -6.04
C ARG A 36 1.57 10.49 -5.16
N SER A 37 2.88 10.30 -5.19
CA SER A 37 3.57 9.31 -4.37
C SER A 37 3.40 9.62 -2.88
N ILE A 38 3.61 10.87 -2.48
CA ILE A 38 3.48 11.35 -1.10
C ILE A 38 2.05 11.12 -0.58
N VAL A 39 1.03 11.57 -1.34
CA VAL A 39 -0.38 11.44 -0.90
C VAL A 39 -0.83 9.98 -0.82
N ALA A 40 -0.35 9.13 -1.74
CA ALA A 40 -0.66 7.70 -1.72
C ALA A 40 -0.05 7.03 -0.48
N HIS A 41 1.24 7.28 -0.21
CA HIS A 41 1.94 6.65 0.92
C HIS A 41 1.40 7.10 2.28
N ARG A 42 1.04 8.39 2.42
CA ARG A 42 0.45 8.92 3.66
C ARG A 42 -0.99 8.48 3.90
N SER A 43 -1.72 8.15 2.84
CA SER A 43 -3.08 7.61 2.94
C SER A 43 -3.08 6.11 3.25
N ASP A 44 -1.92 5.45 3.11
CA ASP A 44 -1.79 4.04 3.39
C ASP A 44 -1.93 3.82 4.90
N ALA A 45 -3.00 3.13 5.29
CA ALA A 45 -3.26 2.86 6.70
C ALA A 45 -2.22 1.83 7.18
N PRO A 46 -1.62 2.02 8.37
CA PRO A 46 -0.77 1.00 8.95
C PRO A 46 -1.53 -0.32 9.00
N VAL A 47 -0.96 -1.38 8.41
CA VAL A 47 -1.54 -2.72 8.52
C VAL A 47 -1.64 -3.02 10.01
N LYS A 48 -2.85 -3.32 10.50
CA LYS A 48 -3.03 -3.72 11.90
C LYS A 48 -2.06 -4.86 12.17
N LEU A 49 -1.12 -4.63 13.08
CA LEU A 49 -0.28 -5.70 13.60
C LEU A 49 -1.21 -6.80 14.12
N PHE A 50 -0.87 -8.05 13.81
CA PHE A 50 -1.64 -9.19 14.27
C PHE A 50 -1.52 -9.28 15.79
N SER A 51 -2.49 -8.68 16.51
CA SER A 51 -2.51 -8.78 17.97
C SER A 51 -2.85 -10.20 18.39
N LEU A 52 -2.00 -10.79 19.22
CA LEU A 52 -2.22 -12.08 19.85
C LEU A 52 -3.06 -11.98 21.14
N ASP A 53 -3.55 -10.79 21.48
CA ASP A 53 -4.40 -10.58 22.65
C ASP A 53 -5.63 -11.51 22.62
N GLY A 54 -5.80 -12.29 23.68
CA GLY A 54 -6.88 -13.29 23.79
C GLY A 54 -6.70 -14.54 22.93
N ARG A 55 -5.60 -14.67 22.17
CA ARG A 55 -5.31 -15.82 21.29
C ARG A 55 -3.89 -16.39 21.51
N PRO A 56 -3.52 -16.79 22.74
CA PRO A 56 -2.17 -17.27 23.06
C PRO A 56 -1.77 -18.52 22.26
N HIS A 57 -2.73 -19.35 21.85
CA HIS A 57 -2.48 -20.53 21.02
C HIS A 57 -1.92 -20.20 19.63
N LEU A 58 -2.17 -18.99 19.09
CA LEU A 58 -1.65 -18.55 17.79
C LEU A 58 -0.19 -18.10 17.86
N ALA A 59 0.35 -17.81 19.05
CA ALA A 59 1.75 -17.46 19.24
C ALA A 59 2.70 -18.61 18.88
N HIS A 60 2.22 -19.85 18.95
CA HIS A 60 2.99 -21.06 18.65
C HIS A 60 2.79 -21.55 17.20
N VAL A 61 1.86 -20.95 16.46
CA VAL A 61 1.59 -21.34 15.07
C VAL A 61 2.64 -20.70 14.18
N ARG A 62 3.53 -21.53 13.63
CA ARG A 62 4.47 -21.10 12.60
C ARG A 62 3.78 -21.20 11.24
N VAL A 63 3.59 -20.06 10.58
CA VAL A 63 3.12 -20.03 9.19
C VAL A 63 4.33 -20.30 8.30
N GLU A 64 4.33 -21.45 7.64
CA GLU A 64 5.38 -21.79 6.67
C GLU A 64 5.34 -20.83 5.47
N THR A 65 6.51 -20.56 4.90
CA THR A 65 6.61 -19.65 3.76
C THR A 65 5.99 -20.33 2.54
N THR A 66 5.09 -19.62 1.84
CA THR A 66 4.45 -20.18 0.65
C THR A 66 5.49 -20.47 -0.43
N ASP A 67 5.68 -21.75 -0.76
CA ASP A 67 6.46 -22.18 -1.91
C ASP A 67 5.58 -22.14 -3.17
N VAL A 68 5.84 -21.15 -4.02
CA VAL A 68 5.12 -20.95 -5.29
C VAL A 68 5.30 -22.14 -6.24
N SER A 69 6.42 -22.87 -6.14
CA SER A 69 6.70 -24.02 -7.00
C SER A 69 5.78 -25.22 -6.74
N ALA A 70 5.24 -25.35 -5.53
CA ALA A 70 4.31 -26.42 -5.15
C ALA A 70 3.00 -26.38 -5.96
N TYR A 71 2.56 -25.20 -6.43
CA TYR A 71 1.37 -25.05 -7.26
C TYR A 71 1.50 -25.71 -8.64
N ARG A 72 2.71 -26.01 -9.11
CA ARG A 72 2.93 -26.73 -10.38
C ARG A 72 2.28 -28.11 -10.39
N ALA A 73 2.11 -28.74 -9.22
CA ALA A 73 1.41 -30.02 -9.11
C ALA A 73 -0.06 -29.93 -9.54
N LEU A 74 -0.71 -28.78 -9.33
CA LEU A 74 -2.11 -28.58 -9.72
C LEU A 74 -2.30 -28.46 -11.24
N LEU A 75 -1.23 -28.14 -11.98
CA LEU A 75 -1.24 -28.07 -13.44
C LEU A 75 -1.08 -29.45 -14.10
N GLN A 76 -0.71 -30.50 -13.34
CA GLN A 76 -0.48 -31.85 -13.87
C GLN A 76 -1.79 -32.63 -14.11
N GLY A 77 -2.93 -32.09 -13.69
CA GLY A 77 -4.26 -32.64 -13.98
C GLY A 77 -4.93 -32.08 -15.25
N VAL A 78 -4.30 -31.13 -15.94
CA VAL A 78 -4.79 -30.63 -17.23
C VAL A 78 -4.14 -31.44 -18.34
N THR A 79 -4.68 -32.63 -18.58
CA THR A 79 -4.52 -33.33 -19.86
C THR A 79 -5.32 -32.55 -20.91
N PRO A 80 -4.76 -32.21 -22.08
CA PRO A 80 -5.49 -31.53 -23.15
C PRO A 80 -6.63 -32.38 -23.73
#